data_AF-A0A8B8D4Z5-F1
#
_entry.id   AF-A0A8B8D4Z5-F1
#
_cell.length_a   1.000
_cell.length_b   1.000
_cell.length_c   1.000
_cell.angle_alpha   90.00
_cell.angle_beta   90.00
_cell.angle_gamma   90.00
#
_symmetry.space_group_name_H-M   'P 1'
#
loop_
_entity.id
_entity.type
_entity.pdbx_description
1 polymer ?
#
loop_
_entity_poly.entity_id
_entity_poly.type
_entity_poly.pdbx_seq_one_letter_code
_entity_poly.pdbx_strand_id
1 'polypeptide(L)'
;MTSIILNMWTGSVFVCMIVLLVTERSEGSSCSFTGSCLYNINVHHTDCGATLKRALQTGSHRLCPCSDVTALQNDHKNLSSWIRNINSTFLQISADLRGIKAELTEKSTELAATINSNTKNNITYNKYVKDIAATENAITNERQIWFQERDRLHNEIHKIIRESQICQQAATTSTSSHQGPSADASLVLYCDFETSSQCGFQQDHSDDLDWSYGHGTMTSSTGPKEDHTYGNPHGHYMFLDAYNHATRHSSSTTSTSRFISPEFPASRGYCIMFWYNLHGADVKELNVYAKVHGGLGNPVFSHKGSLNQDWHLAKIYLDPEYTTSPINLVFEAKTDSYKVYHYSSGYTYHHRYGNIAIDDIYVFNSSCKSIPPHPSNAQPWQTVNSTTYYTFRTQASSWYEAQAACKKESPYSHLVSIGSSEEQQFIVNALKSSEDLSAAANNGFYTSGTDDRAEGIFEWTDTGTPFPVTYSNWQPGQPNNVGSNQDCLLLQYPDNDWTWGDVDCAEKHPYICEINQTV
;
A
#
# COMPACT_ATOMS: atom_id res chain seq x y z
N MET A 1 -30.73 22.30 -34.31
CA MET A 1 -29.55 21.53 -34.77
C MET A 1 -28.46 22.42 -35.38
N THR A 2 -28.79 23.45 -36.17
CA THR A 2 -27.80 24.43 -36.69
C THR A 2 -27.04 25.20 -35.60
N SER A 3 -27.66 25.53 -34.44
CA SER A 3 -26.95 26.12 -33.29
C SER A 3 -25.94 25.19 -32.61
N ILE A 4 -26.14 23.87 -32.66
CA ILE A 4 -25.24 22.90 -32.02
C ILE A 4 -24.01 22.67 -32.92
N ILE A 5 -24.21 22.61 -34.23
CA ILE A 5 -23.11 22.52 -35.22
C ILE A 5 -22.30 23.84 -35.28
N LEU A 6 -22.95 25.00 -35.13
CA LEU A 6 -22.25 26.29 -34.99
C LEU A 6 -21.41 26.34 -33.70
N ASN A 7 -21.91 25.80 -32.58
CA ASN A 7 -21.19 25.75 -31.31
C ASN A 7 -20.05 24.71 -31.30
N MET A 8 -20.12 23.67 -32.13
CA MET A 8 -19.01 22.74 -32.35
C MET A 8 -17.89 23.38 -33.18
N TRP A 9 -18.22 24.25 -34.14
CA TRP A 9 -17.22 25.03 -34.88
C TRP A 9 -16.56 26.10 -34.02
N THR A 10 -17.29 26.73 -33.09
CA THR A 10 -16.68 27.69 -32.14
C THR A 10 -15.84 26.97 -31.07
N GLY A 11 -16.21 25.77 -30.63
CA GLY A 11 -15.43 24.95 -29.70
C GLY A 11 -14.05 24.55 -30.25
N SER A 12 -13.98 24.05 -31.48
CA SER A 12 -12.70 23.71 -32.13
C SER A 12 -11.82 24.94 -32.37
N VAL A 13 -12.41 26.11 -32.63
CA VAL A 13 -11.71 27.39 -32.78
C VAL A 13 -11.26 27.96 -31.41
N PHE A 14 -12.01 27.72 -30.34
CA PHE A 14 -11.68 28.12 -28.97
C PHE A 14 -10.55 27.25 -28.39
N VAL A 15 -10.55 25.95 -28.70
CA VAL A 15 -9.46 25.01 -28.38
C VAL A 15 -8.18 25.39 -29.14
N CYS A 16 -8.28 25.78 -30.41
CA CYS A 16 -7.14 26.30 -31.18
C CYS A 16 -6.63 27.65 -30.63
N MET A 17 -7.52 28.54 -30.17
CA MET A 17 -7.12 29.82 -29.55
C MET A 17 -6.47 29.67 -28.17
N ILE A 18 -6.92 28.74 -27.32
CA ILE A 18 -6.29 28.47 -26.02
C ILE A 18 -4.91 27.83 -26.21
N VAL A 19 -4.76 26.94 -27.19
CA VAL A 19 -3.44 26.41 -27.59
C VAL A 19 -2.54 27.51 -28.15
N LEU A 20 -3.07 28.42 -28.99
CA LEU A 20 -2.33 29.57 -29.51
C LEU A 20 -1.87 30.55 -28.40
N LEU A 21 -2.74 30.82 -27.41
CA LEU A 21 -2.41 31.68 -26.26
C LEU A 21 -1.39 31.05 -25.30
N VAL A 22 -1.29 29.72 -25.27
CA VAL A 22 -0.23 29.00 -24.54
C VAL A 22 1.08 28.94 -25.35
N THR A 23 1.03 29.02 -26.69
CA THR A 23 2.22 29.00 -27.57
C THR A 23 2.94 30.34 -27.74
N GLU A 24 2.35 31.49 -27.39
CA GLU A 24 3.04 32.79 -27.50
C GLU A 24 4.21 32.99 -26.50
N ARG A 25 4.51 32.00 -25.65
CA ARG A 25 5.68 32.02 -24.76
C ARG A 25 6.77 30.98 -25.02
N SER A 26 6.67 30.19 -26.09
CA SER A 26 7.78 29.31 -26.50
C SER A 26 8.01 29.42 -28.00
N GLU A 27 9.10 30.07 -28.38
CA GLU A 27 9.61 30.04 -29.75
C GLU A 27 9.83 28.58 -30.19
N GLY A 28 9.02 28.08 -31.15
CA GLY A 28 9.40 26.91 -31.95
C GLY A 28 8.41 25.75 -32.16
N SER A 29 7.08 25.93 -32.07
CA SER A 29 6.12 24.86 -32.38
C SER A 29 5.35 25.09 -33.69
N SER A 30 5.40 24.13 -34.62
CA SER A 30 4.50 24.07 -35.78
C SER A 30 3.56 22.87 -35.66
N CYS A 31 2.26 23.10 -35.57
CA CYS A 31 1.23 22.05 -35.59
C CYS A 31 0.77 21.78 -37.03
N SER A 32 0.60 20.50 -37.42
CA SER A 32 -0.03 20.13 -38.69
C SER A 32 -1.51 19.75 -38.50
N PHE A 33 -2.28 19.85 -39.58
CA PHE A 33 -3.73 19.65 -39.62
C PHE A 33 -4.18 18.19 -39.34
N THR A 34 -3.26 17.25 -39.13
CA THR A 34 -3.54 15.83 -38.86
C THR A 34 -3.45 15.45 -37.38
N GLY A 35 -3.44 16.42 -36.46
CA GLY A 35 -3.51 16.17 -35.01
C GLY A 35 -2.18 15.77 -34.36
N SER A 36 -1.07 15.77 -35.10
CA SER A 36 0.26 15.48 -34.54
C SER A 36 0.91 16.78 -34.04
N CYS A 37 0.93 16.99 -32.72
CA CYS A 37 1.73 18.06 -32.10
C CYS A 37 3.13 17.54 -31.82
N LEU A 38 4.12 18.01 -32.60
CA LEU A 38 5.54 17.82 -32.27
C LEU A 38 5.93 18.86 -31.22
N TYR A 39 5.97 18.45 -29.95
CA TYR A 39 6.51 19.27 -28.87
C TYR A 39 8.04 19.23 -28.93
N ASN A 40 8.68 20.35 -29.23
CA ASN A 40 10.13 20.47 -29.14
C ASN A 40 10.50 20.87 -27.70
N ILE A 41 10.53 19.90 -26.79
CA ILE A 41 11.02 20.13 -25.43
C ILE A 41 12.54 20.19 -25.52
N ASN A 42 13.07 21.40 -25.63
CA ASN A 42 14.51 21.65 -25.68
C ASN A 42 15.09 21.51 -24.26
N VAL A 43 15.36 20.28 -23.83
CA VAL A 43 16.18 20.05 -22.63
C VAL A 43 17.62 20.39 -23.03
N HIS A 44 18.19 21.44 -22.46
CA HIS A 44 19.58 21.86 -22.72
C HIS A 44 20.60 20.88 -22.12
N HIS A 45 20.55 19.60 -22.51
CA HIS A 45 21.58 18.61 -22.22
C HIS A 45 21.55 17.53 -23.31
N THR A 46 21.98 17.90 -24.51
CA THR A 46 22.39 16.92 -25.50
C THR A 46 23.68 16.24 -24.99
N ASP A 47 23.66 14.90 -24.91
CA ASP A 47 24.82 14.01 -24.90
C ASP A 47 25.25 13.29 -23.59
N CYS A 48 24.38 13.13 -22.59
CA CYS A 48 24.67 12.22 -21.46
C CYS A 48 24.52 10.72 -21.84
N GLY A 49 23.53 10.36 -22.65
CA GLY A 49 23.20 8.95 -22.93
C GLY A 49 24.24 8.17 -23.75
N ALA A 50 24.88 8.82 -24.73
CA ALA A 50 25.88 8.16 -25.59
C ALA A 50 27.24 8.01 -24.89
N THR A 51 27.58 8.96 -24.02
CA THR A 51 28.83 8.99 -23.27
C THR A 51 28.87 7.94 -22.15
N LEU A 52 27.74 7.70 -21.47
CA LEU A 52 27.62 6.68 -20.42
C LEU A 52 27.79 5.26 -20.96
N LYS A 53 27.24 4.98 -22.15
CA LYS A 53 27.36 3.67 -22.81
C LYS A 53 28.81 3.34 -23.21
N ARG A 54 29.60 4.36 -23.55
CA ARG A 54 31.05 4.25 -23.82
C ARG A 54 31.89 4.12 -22.57
N ALA A 55 31.53 4.82 -21.49
CA ALA A 55 32.25 4.77 -20.21
C ALA A 55 32.11 3.39 -19.54
N LEU A 56 30.92 2.78 -19.57
CA LEU A 56 30.66 1.44 -19.05
C LEU A 56 31.43 0.33 -19.79
N GLN A 57 31.79 0.56 -21.06
CA GLN A 57 32.54 -0.41 -21.88
C GLN A 57 34.06 -0.29 -21.74
N THR A 58 34.59 0.86 -21.29
CA THR A 58 36.03 1.16 -21.35
C THR A 58 36.71 1.34 -19.99
N GLY A 59 35.96 1.27 -18.88
CA GLY A 59 36.52 1.36 -17.53
C GLY A 59 37.20 2.70 -17.20
N SER A 60 36.95 3.74 -18.00
CA SER A 60 37.58 5.05 -17.83
C SER A 60 36.64 6.00 -17.08
N HIS A 61 36.99 6.31 -15.83
CA HIS A 61 36.28 7.28 -14.98
C HIS A 61 36.55 8.73 -15.41
N ARG A 62 36.08 9.14 -16.59
CA ARG A 62 35.78 10.54 -16.86
C ARG A 62 34.27 10.72 -16.87
N LEU A 63 33.76 11.00 -15.67
CA LEU A 63 32.38 11.40 -15.41
C LEU A 63 32.00 12.61 -16.28
N CYS A 64 30.78 12.61 -16.83
CA CYS A 64 30.18 13.81 -17.43
C CYS A 64 30.24 14.96 -16.41
N PRO A 65 30.68 16.17 -16.78
CA PRO A 65 30.64 17.30 -15.87
C PRO A 65 29.18 17.74 -15.70
N CYS A 66 28.54 17.29 -14.60
CA CYS A 66 27.27 17.83 -14.11
C CYS A 66 27.49 19.22 -13.50
N SER A 67 27.96 20.18 -14.30
CA SER A 67 28.47 21.46 -13.79
C SER A 67 27.40 22.42 -13.29
N ASP A 68 26.10 22.08 -13.37
CA ASP A 68 25.05 22.95 -12.86
C ASP A 68 23.88 22.17 -12.25
N VAL A 69 24.15 21.52 -11.11
CA VAL A 69 23.16 20.79 -10.30
C VAL A 69 21.95 21.67 -9.96
N THR A 70 22.15 22.98 -9.81
CA THR A 70 21.09 23.97 -9.57
C THR A 70 20.18 24.14 -10.80
N ALA A 71 20.75 24.15 -12.01
CA ALA A 71 19.96 24.20 -13.24
C ALA A 71 19.12 22.92 -13.41
N LEU A 72 19.70 21.74 -13.16
CA LEU A 72 18.98 20.47 -13.20
C LEU A 72 17.86 20.37 -12.15
N GLN A 73 18.05 20.92 -10.96
CA GLN A 73 17.01 21.00 -9.92
C GLN A 73 15.87 21.95 -10.31
N ASN A 74 16.20 23.08 -10.95
CA ASN A 74 15.21 24.01 -11.47
C ASN A 74 14.43 23.39 -12.63
N ASP A 75 15.09 22.69 -13.54
CA ASP A 75 14.46 21.98 -14.65
C ASP A 75 13.54 20.87 -14.14
N HIS A 76 13.96 20.08 -13.14
CA HIS A 76 13.10 19.09 -12.49
C HIS A 76 11.84 19.73 -11.88
N LYS A 77 12.00 20.84 -11.14
CA LYS A 77 10.88 21.57 -10.53
C LYS A 77 9.92 22.13 -11.58
N ASN A 78 10.46 22.70 -12.66
CA ASN A 78 9.69 23.24 -13.77
C ASN A 78 8.91 22.14 -14.49
N LEU A 79 9.56 21.00 -14.76
CA LEU A 79 8.96 19.84 -15.41
C LEU A 79 7.84 19.23 -14.56
N SER A 80 8.07 19.04 -13.26
CA SER A 80 7.03 18.56 -12.33
C SER A 80 5.84 19.52 -12.23
N SER A 81 6.08 20.84 -12.33
CA SER A 81 5.00 21.82 -12.38
C SER A 81 4.21 21.76 -13.69
N TRP A 82 4.90 21.54 -14.82
CA TRP A 82 4.29 21.38 -16.13
C TRP A 82 3.41 20.12 -16.21
N ILE A 83 3.87 19.00 -15.65
CA ILE A 83 3.09 17.75 -15.54
C ILE A 83 1.77 17.98 -14.81
N ARG A 84 1.81 18.68 -13.67
CA ARG A 84 0.60 18.99 -12.90
C ARG A 84 -0.40 19.80 -13.71
N ASN A 85 0.07 20.79 -14.46
CA ASN A 85 -0.78 21.62 -15.31
C ASN A 85 -1.41 20.80 -16.43
N ILE A 86 -0.62 19.99 -17.14
CA ILE A 86 -1.15 19.12 -18.21
C ILE A 86 -2.17 18.14 -17.67
N ASN A 87 -1.89 17.47 -16.54
CA ASN A 87 -2.82 16.49 -15.97
C ASN A 87 -4.14 17.16 -15.56
N SER A 88 -4.07 18.35 -14.96
CA SER A 88 -5.25 19.15 -14.62
C SER A 88 -6.06 19.53 -15.86
N THR A 89 -5.42 20.03 -16.91
CA THR A 89 -6.09 20.35 -18.18
C THR A 89 -6.72 19.13 -18.83
N PHE A 90 -6.03 17.98 -18.80
CA PHE A 90 -6.54 16.73 -19.36
C PHE A 90 -7.78 16.23 -18.60
N LEU A 91 -7.75 16.28 -17.26
CA LEU A 91 -8.90 15.92 -16.43
C LEU A 91 -10.11 16.82 -16.72
N GLN A 92 -9.87 18.12 -16.93
CA GLN A 92 -10.93 19.05 -17.33
C GLN A 92 -11.53 18.69 -18.70
N ILE A 93 -10.69 18.46 -19.71
CA ILE A 93 -11.15 18.04 -21.05
C ILE A 93 -11.94 16.72 -20.97
N SER A 94 -11.47 15.74 -20.19
CA SER A 94 -12.20 14.48 -20.02
C SER A 94 -13.52 14.68 -19.27
N ALA A 95 -13.64 15.63 -18.36
CA ALA A 95 -14.89 15.97 -17.70
C ALA A 95 -15.88 16.62 -18.68
N ASP A 96 -15.39 17.56 -19.50
CA ASP A 96 -16.19 18.23 -20.52
C ASP A 96 -16.72 17.24 -21.57
N LEU A 97 -15.87 16.31 -22.05
CA LEU A 97 -16.29 15.25 -22.98
C LEU A 97 -17.34 14.31 -22.39
N ARG A 98 -17.26 14.00 -21.08
CA ARG A 98 -18.30 13.22 -20.39
C ARG A 98 -19.61 14.01 -20.31
N GLY A 99 -19.56 15.30 -20.01
CA GLY A 99 -20.73 16.18 -20.00
C GLY A 99 -21.43 16.22 -21.36
N ILE A 100 -20.67 16.43 -22.43
CA ILE A 100 -21.20 16.44 -23.81
C ILE A 100 -21.85 15.10 -24.16
N LYS A 101 -21.23 13.96 -23.79
CA LYS A 101 -21.81 12.63 -24.02
C LYS A 101 -23.13 12.46 -23.27
N ALA A 102 -23.19 12.86 -22.00
CA ALA A 102 -24.40 12.76 -21.19
C ALA A 102 -25.56 13.59 -21.78
N GLU A 103 -25.31 14.83 -22.19
CA GLU A 103 -26.31 15.67 -22.85
C GLU A 103 -26.81 15.05 -24.18
N LEU A 104 -25.91 14.41 -24.93
CA LEU A 104 -26.26 13.75 -26.19
C LEU A 104 -27.14 12.51 -25.95
N THR A 105 -26.81 11.72 -24.94
CA THR A 105 -27.59 10.54 -24.53
C THR A 105 -28.97 10.94 -23.97
N GLU A 106 -29.07 12.01 -23.19
CA GLU A 106 -30.33 12.56 -22.71
C GLU A 106 -31.23 12.98 -23.87
N LYS A 107 -30.69 13.76 -24.82
CA LYS A 107 -31.42 14.17 -26.03
C LYS A 107 -31.85 12.99 -26.91
N SER A 108 -31.02 11.95 -26.98
CA SER A 108 -31.37 10.69 -27.67
C SER A 108 -32.56 10.01 -27.00
N THR A 109 -32.61 10.02 -25.67
CA THR A 109 -33.68 9.40 -24.86
C THR A 109 -34.99 10.19 -24.94
N GLU A 110 -34.94 11.52 -24.86
CA GLU A 110 -36.11 12.41 -25.07
C GLU A 110 -36.72 12.22 -26.47
N LEU A 111 -35.86 12.11 -27.48
CA LEU A 111 -36.26 11.83 -28.86
C LEU A 111 -36.91 10.45 -29.01
N ALA A 112 -36.45 9.45 -28.25
CA ALA A 112 -37.05 8.11 -28.19
C ALA A 112 -38.39 8.07 -27.44
N ALA A 113 -38.58 8.92 -26.43
CA ALA A 113 -39.81 8.98 -25.63
C ALA A 113 -41.01 9.64 -26.35
N THR A 114 -40.76 10.45 -27.39
CA THR A 114 -41.81 11.18 -28.14
C THR A 114 -42.49 10.31 -29.23
N ILE A 115 -42.29 8.99 -29.21
CA ILE A 115 -42.72 8.08 -30.29
C ILE A 115 -44.17 7.60 -30.11
N ASN A 116 -45.02 7.88 -31.09
CA ASN A 116 -46.25 7.11 -31.37
C ASN A 116 -45.99 6.18 -32.57
N SER A 117 -46.65 5.01 -32.67
CA SER A 117 -46.21 3.86 -33.49
C SER A 117 -46.05 4.09 -35.02
N ASN A 118 -46.42 5.25 -35.56
CA ASN A 118 -46.33 5.58 -36.99
C ASN A 118 -44.98 6.18 -37.45
N THR A 119 -43.99 6.37 -36.57
CA THR A 119 -42.74 7.09 -36.91
C THR A 119 -41.48 6.21 -37.04
N LYS A 120 -41.56 4.88 -36.81
CA LYS A 120 -40.41 3.96 -36.98
C LYS A 120 -39.96 3.78 -38.44
N ASN A 121 -40.81 4.12 -39.42
CA ASN A 121 -40.48 4.05 -40.86
C ASN A 121 -39.99 5.39 -41.44
N ASN A 122 -39.80 6.43 -40.62
CA ASN A 122 -39.31 7.71 -41.10
C ASN A 122 -37.78 7.62 -41.32
N ILE A 123 -37.37 7.56 -42.59
CA ILE A 123 -35.97 7.43 -43.04
C ILE A 123 -35.08 8.52 -42.41
N THR A 124 -35.61 9.73 -42.25
CA THR A 124 -34.90 10.86 -41.66
C THR A 124 -34.60 10.65 -40.17
N TYR A 125 -35.51 9.99 -39.43
CA TYR A 125 -35.32 9.66 -38.01
C TYR A 125 -34.24 8.60 -37.81
N ASN A 126 -34.30 7.50 -38.58
CA ASN A 126 -33.30 6.43 -38.50
C ASN A 126 -31.89 6.91 -38.90
N LYS A 127 -31.80 7.95 -39.73
CA LYS A 127 -30.54 8.64 -40.02
C LYS A 127 -29.98 9.38 -38.80
N TYR A 128 -30.80 10.19 -38.12
CA TYR A 128 -30.35 10.95 -36.94
C TYR A 128 -29.88 10.07 -35.77
N VAL A 129 -30.57 8.96 -35.50
CA VAL A 129 -30.15 8.00 -34.44
C VAL A 129 -28.80 7.37 -34.78
N LYS A 130 -28.57 7.01 -36.05
CA LYS A 130 -27.27 6.49 -36.51
C LYS A 130 -26.17 7.54 -36.42
N ASP A 131 -26.46 8.79 -36.78
CA ASP A 131 -25.50 9.89 -36.73
C ASP A 131 -25.09 10.21 -35.27
N ILE A 132 -26.04 10.14 -34.32
CA ILE A 132 -25.75 10.31 -32.88
C ILE A 132 -24.85 9.18 -32.36
N ALA A 133 -25.20 7.92 -32.64
CA ALA A 133 -24.39 6.77 -32.21
C ALA A 133 -22.98 6.79 -32.83
N ALA A 134 -22.85 7.21 -34.09
CA ALA A 134 -21.55 7.41 -34.73
C ALA A 134 -20.73 8.51 -34.04
N THR A 135 -21.39 9.58 -33.59
CA THR A 135 -20.76 10.69 -32.87
C THR A 135 -20.30 10.27 -31.47
N GLU A 136 -21.10 9.50 -30.73
CA GLU A 136 -20.71 8.95 -29.41
C GLU A 136 -19.49 8.02 -29.50
N ASN A 137 -19.44 7.21 -30.56
CA ASN A 137 -18.29 6.34 -30.83
C ASN A 137 -17.04 7.14 -31.22
N ALA A 138 -17.20 8.19 -32.05
CA ALA A 138 -16.09 9.08 -32.40
C ALA A 138 -15.51 9.79 -31.17
N ILE A 139 -16.36 10.31 -30.28
CA ILE A 139 -15.93 10.94 -29.01
C ILE A 139 -15.21 9.94 -28.11
N THR A 140 -15.71 8.70 -28.05
CA THR A 140 -15.08 7.65 -27.25
C THR A 140 -13.70 7.28 -27.80
N ASN A 141 -13.54 7.18 -29.12
CA ASN A 141 -12.27 6.90 -29.78
C ASN A 141 -11.27 8.05 -29.60
N GLU A 142 -11.68 9.30 -29.80
CA GLU A 142 -10.83 10.47 -29.57
C GLU A 142 -10.34 10.51 -28.12
N ARG A 143 -11.24 10.25 -27.16
CA ARG A 143 -10.86 10.13 -25.74
C ARG A 143 -9.75 9.09 -25.54
N GLN A 144 -9.86 7.90 -26.14
CA GLN A 144 -8.85 6.85 -26.02
C GLN A 144 -7.51 7.25 -26.63
N ILE A 145 -7.50 7.90 -27.81
CA ILE A 145 -6.27 8.42 -28.44
C ILE A 145 -5.59 9.43 -27.52
N TRP A 146 -6.37 10.33 -26.90
CA TRP A 146 -5.88 11.30 -25.94
C TRP A 146 -5.27 10.65 -24.69
N PHE A 147 -5.86 9.58 -24.15
CA PHE A 147 -5.28 8.81 -23.05
C PHE A 147 -3.95 8.15 -23.45
N GLN A 148 -3.90 7.54 -24.65
CA GLN A 148 -2.68 6.89 -25.14
C GLN A 148 -1.53 7.90 -25.34
N GLU A 149 -1.80 9.08 -25.91
CA GLU A 149 -0.75 10.10 -26.09
C GLU A 149 -0.33 10.73 -24.76
N ARG A 150 -1.26 10.89 -23.80
CA ARG A 150 -0.94 11.29 -22.42
C ARG A 150 0.04 10.30 -21.79
N ASP A 151 -0.26 9.00 -21.87
CA ASP A 151 0.56 7.96 -21.26
C ASP A 151 1.92 7.86 -21.95
N ARG A 152 1.96 8.04 -23.28
CA ARG A 152 3.20 8.15 -24.06
C ARG A 152 4.09 9.30 -23.58
N LEU A 153 3.50 10.51 -23.44
CA LEU A 153 4.20 11.69 -22.94
C LEU A 153 4.66 11.51 -21.49
N HIS A 154 3.84 10.91 -20.64
CA HIS A 154 4.17 10.62 -19.25
C HIS A 154 5.37 9.69 -19.13
N ASN A 155 5.43 8.63 -19.95
CA ASN A 155 6.54 7.69 -19.99
C ASN A 155 7.85 8.32 -20.47
N GLU A 156 7.82 9.16 -21.51
CA GLU A 156 9.01 9.89 -21.99
C GLU A 156 9.54 10.87 -20.91
N ILE A 157 8.65 11.53 -20.18
CA ILE A 157 9.03 12.43 -19.08
C ILE A 157 9.63 11.66 -17.90
N HIS A 158 9.06 10.52 -17.51
CA HIS A 158 9.62 9.67 -16.46
C HIS A 158 10.99 9.12 -16.81
N LYS A 159 11.22 8.78 -18.08
CA LYS A 159 12.54 8.40 -18.57
C LYS A 159 13.56 9.54 -18.40
N ILE A 160 13.20 10.77 -18.73
CA ILE A 160 14.04 11.96 -18.52
C ILE A 160 14.33 12.18 -17.02
N ILE A 161 13.33 11.99 -16.15
CA ILE A 161 13.51 12.09 -14.69
C ILE A 161 14.49 11.03 -14.18
N ARG A 162 14.35 9.78 -14.62
CA ARG A 162 15.25 8.68 -14.25
C ARG A 162 16.68 8.96 -14.69
N GLU A 163 16.87 9.44 -15.92
CA GLU A 163 18.19 9.82 -16.45
C GLU A 163 18.79 11.01 -15.66
N SER A 164 17.98 11.96 -15.22
CA SER A 164 18.38 13.07 -14.34
C SER A 164 18.77 12.59 -12.94
N GLN A 165 18.03 11.65 -12.34
CA GLN A 165 18.34 11.05 -11.03
C GLN A 165 19.65 10.25 -11.06
N ILE A 166 19.95 9.55 -12.15
CA ILE A 166 21.23 8.86 -12.35
C ILE A 166 22.38 9.89 -12.35
N CYS A 167 22.20 11.06 -12.98
CA CYS A 167 23.18 12.14 -12.94
C CYS A 167 23.35 12.73 -11.51
N GLN A 168 22.27 12.83 -10.73
CA GLN A 168 22.34 13.28 -9.33
C GLN A 168 23.12 12.29 -8.45
N GLN A 169 22.93 10.98 -8.63
CA GLN A 169 23.67 9.94 -7.89
C GLN A 169 25.16 9.88 -8.26
N ALA A 170 25.50 10.19 -9.52
CA ALA A 170 26.88 10.31 -9.98
C ALA A 170 27.60 11.56 -9.42
N ALA A 171 26.86 12.61 -9.07
CA ALA A 171 27.40 13.84 -8.46
C ALA A 171 27.62 13.71 -6.94
N THR A 172 26.84 12.88 -6.25
CA THR A 172 27.02 12.61 -4.81
C THR A 172 28.15 11.61 -4.52
N THR A 173 28.60 10.86 -5.53
CA THR A 173 29.69 9.88 -5.38
C THR A 173 31.11 10.49 -5.39
N SER A 174 31.27 11.80 -5.58
CA SER A 174 32.59 12.47 -5.47
C SER A 174 32.94 13.00 -4.07
N THR A 175 32.08 12.83 -3.07
CA THR A 175 32.41 13.16 -1.66
C THR A 175 31.82 12.13 -0.71
N SER A 176 32.42 10.94 -0.66
CA SER A 176 32.26 10.04 0.48
C SER A 176 33.55 9.23 0.65
N SER A 177 34.33 9.64 1.64
CA SER A 177 35.39 8.83 2.22
C SER A 177 34.81 7.49 2.70
N HIS A 178 35.42 6.39 2.27
CA HIS A 178 35.21 5.04 2.76
C HIS A 178 34.89 4.99 4.27
N GLN A 179 33.66 4.63 4.60
CA GLN A 179 33.39 3.78 5.74
C GLN A 179 33.19 2.36 5.20
N GLY A 180 33.88 1.40 5.82
CA GLY A 180 33.77 -0.02 5.50
C GLY A 180 32.35 -0.56 5.73
N PRO A 181 32.10 -1.83 5.39
CA PRO A 181 30.75 -2.39 5.40
C PRO A 181 30.14 -2.22 6.79
N SER A 182 29.04 -1.47 6.86
CA SER A 182 28.12 -1.55 8.00
C SER A 182 27.78 -3.02 8.18
N ALA A 183 27.90 -3.53 9.40
CA ALA A 183 27.31 -4.82 9.73
C ALA A 183 25.82 -4.74 9.32
N ASP A 184 25.41 -5.63 8.42
CA ASP A 184 24.07 -5.62 7.84
C ASP A 184 23.04 -5.85 8.96
N ALA A 185 21.95 -5.08 8.96
CA ALA A 185 20.90 -5.23 9.95
C ALA A 185 20.21 -6.58 9.75
N SER A 186 20.43 -7.54 10.65
CA SER A 186 19.85 -8.89 10.51
C SER A 186 18.59 -9.00 11.36
N LEU A 187 17.49 -9.41 10.74
CA LEU A 187 16.29 -9.89 11.43
C LEU A 187 16.64 -11.19 12.16
N VAL A 188 16.55 -11.18 13.48
CA VAL A 188 16.86 -12.33 14.35
C VAL A 188 15.59 -13.10 14.70
N LEU A 189 14.48 -12.40 14.85
CA LEU A 189 13.18 -12.98 15.13
C LEU A 189 12.09 -12.16 14.44
N TYR A 190 11.18 -12.87 13.78
CA TYR A 190 9.85 -12.38 13.44
C TYR A 190 8.84 -13.38 14.03
N CYS A 191 7.87 -12.88 14.77
CA CYS A 191 6.81 -13.68 15.36
C CYS A 191 5.45 -13.02 15.11
N ASP A 192 4.71 -13.62 14.19
CA ASP A 192 3.33 -13.30 13.79
C ASP A 192 2.29 -14.12 14.55
N PHE A 193 2.72 -15.03 15.43
CA PHE A 193 1.87 -15.95 16.19
C PHE A 193 0.95 -16.87 15.36
N GLU A 194 1.15 -16.97 14.05
CA GLU A 194 0.33 -17.84 13.18
C GLU A 194 0.60 -19.34 13.39
N THR A 195 1.58 -19.68 14.22
CA THR A 195 1.85 -21.04 14.65
C THR A 195 1.65 -21.20 16.16
N SER A 196 1.12 -22.35 16.56
CA SER A 196 0.93 -22.71 17.97
C SER A 196 2.23 -22.89 18.78
N SER A 197 3.39 -22.67 18.17
CA SER A 197 4.69 -22.66 18.85
C SER A 197 5.00 -21.36 19.58
N GLN A 198 4.22 -20.30 19.30
CA GLN A 198 4.45 -18.92 19.77
C GLN A 198 5.92 -18.49 19.64
N CYS A 199 6.62 -18.97 18.61
CA CYS A 199 8.03 -18.68 18.32
C CYS A 199 8.98 -18.97 19.50
N GLY A 200 8.62 -19.88 20.40
CA GLY A 200 9.39 -20.25 21.57
C GLY A 200 9.27 -19.31 22.77
N PHE A 201 8.34 -18.34 22.74
CA PHE A 201 8.01 -17.56 23.93
C PHE A 201 7.38 -18.43 25.02
N GLN A 202 7.54 -18.03 26.27
CA GLN A 202 7.11 -18.78 27.44
C GLN A 202 6.37 -17.88 28.43
N GLN A 203 5.34 -18.42 29.04
CA GLN A 203 4.65 -17.74 30.15
C GLN A 203 5.46 -17.77 31.42
N ASP A 204 5.40 -16.68 32.17
CA ASP A 204 5.88 -16.64 33.53
C ASP A 204 4.78 -17.07 34.51
N HIS A 205 4.69 -18.36 34.80
CA HIS A 205 3.69 -18.90 35.74
C HIS A 205 3.91 -18.52 37.23
N SER A 206 4.83 -17.59 37.52
CA SER A 206 5.05 -17.06 38.87
C SER A 206 4.28 -15.76 39.17
N ASP A 207 3.60 -15.18 38.18
CA ASP A 207 2.79 -13.96 38.35
C ASP A 207 1.29 -14.26 38.59
N ASP A 208 0.44 -13.26 38.36
CA ASP A 208 -0.97 -13.30 38.76
C ASP A 208 -1.86 -13.95 37.68
N LEU A 209 -1.51 -13.80 36.39
CA LEU A 209 -2.33 -14.09 35.22
C LEU A 209 -1.44 -14.60 34.07
N ASP A 210 -1.97 -15.44 33.18
CA ASP A 210 -1.24 -15.83 31.97
C ASP A 210 -1.78 -15.09 30.72
N TRP A 211 -0.91 -14.76 29.77
CA TRP A 211 -1.36 -14.45 28.41
C TRP A 211 -2.06 -15.66 27.78
N SER A 212 -2.89 -15.40 26.79
CA SER A 212 -3.59 -16.42 26.02
C SER A 212 -3.28 -16.25 24.55
N TYR A 213 -3.21 -17.39 23.88
CA TYR A 213 -3.05 -17.51 22.45
C TYR A 213 -4.43 -17.68 21.81
N GLY A 214 -4.76 -16.89 20.80
CA GLY A 214 -6.02 -17.06 20.09
C GLY A 214 -6.28 -15.95 19.08
N HIS A 215 -7.54 -15.84 18.67
CA HIS A 215 -8.01 -14.91 17.66
C HIS A 215 -9.30 -14.25 18.15
N GLY A 216 -9.57 -13.05 17.65
CA GLY A 216 -10.83 -12.33 17.87
C GLY A 216 -11.15 -11.94 19.32
N THR A 217 -12.22 -11.17 19.48
CA THR A 217 -12.63 -10.66 20.80
C THR A 217 -13.29 -11.73 21.67
N MET A 218 -12.85 -11.86 22.93
CA MET A 218 -13.55 -12.64 23.97
C MET A 218 -14.93 -12.05 24.34
N THR A 219 -15.14 -10.75 24.13
CA THR A 219 -16.46 -10.07 24.18
C THR A 219 -16.53 -8.94 23.14
N SER A 220 -17.70 -8.69 22.55
CA SER A 220 -17.90 -7.77 21.40
C SER A 220 -17.47 -6.31 21.58
N SER A 221 -16.94 -5.93 22.76
CA SER A 221 -16.51 -4.57 23.08
C SER A 221 -15.07 -4.46 23.63
N THR A 222 -14.30 -5.55 23.73
CA THR A 222 -12.99 -5.55 24.39
C THR A 222 -11.91 -6.24 23.56
N GLY A 223 -10.85 -5.51 23.21
CA GLY A 223 -9.72 -6.02 22.43
C GLY A 223 -9.83 -5.76 20.93
N PRO A 224 -8.76 -6.07 20.17
CA PRO A 224 -8.79 -5.95 18.73
C PRO A 224 -9.78 -6.98 18.17
N LYS A 225 -10.51 -6.59 17.13
CA LYS A 225 -11.45 -7.51 16.45
C LYS A 225 -10.72 -8.56 15.64
N GLU A 226 -9.47 -8.26 15.28
CA GLU A 226 -8.74 -8.90 14.20
C GLU A 226 -7.27 -8.96 14.56
N ASP A 227 -6.65 -9.97 14.02
CA ASP A 227 -5.22 -10.12 14.01
C ASP A 227 -4.55 -9.06 13.12
N HIS A 228 -3.34 -8.60 13.49
CA HIS A 228 -2.65 -7.57 12.73
C HIS A 228 -1.88 -8.14 11.53
N THR A 229 -1.41 -9.38 11.62
CA THR A 229 -0.71 -10.08 10.53
C THR A 229 -1.61 -10.18 9.30
N TYR A 230 -2.77 -10.83 9.44
CA TYR A 230 -3.71 -11.01 8.32
C TYR A 230 -4.68 -9.84 8.16
N GLY A 231 -4.91 -9.03 9.20
CA GLY A 231 -5.91 -7.97 9.15
C GLY A 231 -7.35 -8.50 9.09
N ASN A 232 -7.58 -9.72 9.55
CA ASN A 232 -8.90 -10.38 9.58
C ASN A 232 -9.03 -11.31 10.80
N PRO A 233 -10.22 -11.92 11.04
CA PRO A 233 -10.46 -12.76 12.21
C PRO A 233 -9.77 -14.14 12.21
N HIS A 234 -9.11 -14.55 11.12
CA HIS A 234 -8.49 -15.87 10.99
C HIS A 234 -7.07 -15.95 11.57
N GLY A 235 -6.39 -14.80 11.74
CA GLY A 235 -5.05 -14.73 12.31
C GLY A 235 -5.05 -14.82 13.83
N HIS A 236 -3.87 -14.99 14.42
CA HIS A 236 -3.70 -15.23 15.84
C HIS A 236 -2.75 -14.23 16.47
N TYR A 237 -3.08 -13.79 17.68
CA TYR A 237 -2.24 -12.91 18.48
C TYR A 237 -2.20 -13.36 19.94
N MET A 238 -1.31 -12.74 20.73
CA MET A 238 -1.25 -12.94 22.17
C MET A 238 -2.06 -11.87 22.88
N PHE A 239 -2.95 -12.27 23.79
CA PHE A 239 -3.78 -11.32 24.55
C PHE A 239 -3.88 -11.69 26.02
N LEU A 240 -4.20 -10.70 26.85
CA LEU A 240 -4.47 -10.91 28.27
C LEU A 240 -5.89 -11.45 28.46
N ASP A 241 -6.01 -12.70 28.91
CA ASP A 241 -7.29 -13.33 29.23
C ASP A 241 -7.61 -13.19 30.72
N ALA A 242 -8.06 -12.01 31.13
CA ALA A 242 -8.54 -11.82 32.49
C ALA A 242 -9.86 -12.55 32.79
N TYR A 243 -10.56 -13.08 31.77
CA TYR A 243 -11.84 -13.76 31.94
C TYR A 243 -11.65 -15.16 32.52
N ASN A 244 -10.65 -15.91 32.08
CA ASN A 244 -10.49 -17.31 32.46
C ASN A 244 -9.76 -17.52 33.81
N HIS A 245 -8.96 -16.56 34.28
CA HIS A 245 -8.24 -16.68 35.55
C HIS A 245 -9.09 -16.32 36.78
N ALA A 246 -9.28 -17.28 37.70
CA ALA A 246 -10.01 -17.07 38.95
C ALA A 246 -9.05 -16.72 40.10
N THR A 247 -9.22 -15.56 40.73
CA THR A 247 -8.44 -15.19 41.91
C THR A 247 -9.16 -15.68 43.18
N ARG A 248 -8.42 -16.30 44.10
CA ARG A 248 -8.92 -16.66 45.45
C ARG A 248 -8.96 -15.46 46.40
N HIS A 249 -8.36 -14.35 46.00
CA HIS A 249 -8.30 -13.11 46.77
C HIS A 249 -9.22 -12.05 46.13
N SER A 250 -10.07 -11.45 46.97
CA SER A 250 -10.58 -10.10 46.71
C SER A 250 -9.38 -9.17 46.77
N SER A 251 -8.84 -8.73 45.64
CA SER A 251 -7.83 -7.68 45.69
C SER A 251 -8.19 -6.58 44.70
N SER A 252 -8.39 -5.40 45.25
CA SER A 252 -8.42 -4.11 44.57
C SER A 252 -7.03 -3.72 44.01
N THR A 253 -6.20 -4.69 43.64
CA THR A 253 -4.82 -4.51 43.22
C THR A 253 -4.67 -4.91 41.77
N THR A 254 -3.87 -4.16 41.02
CA THR A 254 -3.54 -4.44 39.63
C THR A 254 -2.85 -5.80 39.51
N SER A 255 -3.42 -6.67 38.68
CA SER A 255 -2.88 -7.98 38.31
C SER A 255 -1.85 -7.84 37.20
N THR A 256 -0.85 -8.72 37.18
CA THR A 256 0.25 -8.71 36.22
C THR A 256 0.38 -10.06 35.50
N SER A 257 0.67 -10.01 34.20
CA SER A 257 1.03 -11.18 33.38
C SER A 257 2.30 -10.91 32.56
N ARG A 258 3.22 -11.86 32.47
CA ARG A 258 4.52 -11.73 31.79
C ARG A 258 4.74 -12.85 30.78
N PHE A 259 5.07 -12.44 29.56
CA PHE A 259 5.42 -13.33 28.45
C PHE A 259 6.87 -13.09 28.03
N ILE A 260 7.66 -14.16 28.03
CA ILE A 260 9.12 -14.09 27.95
C ILE A 260 9.58 -14.66 26.61
N SER A 261 10.37 -13.89 25.85
CA SER A 261 10.96 -14.35 24.59
C SER A 261 12.04 -15.42 24.82
N PRO A 262 12.42 -16.18 23.77
CA PRO A 262 13.72 -16.84 23.73
C PRO A 262 14.88 -15.88 24.07
N GLU A 263 16.00 -16.44 24.49
CA GLU A 263 17.19 -15.63 24.80
C GLU A 263 17.86 -15.17 23.51
N PHE A 264 18.11 -13.87 23.40
CA PHE A 264 18.89 -13.27 22.34
C PHE A 264 20.35 -13.12 22.78
N PRO A 265 21.33 -13.44 21.92
CA PRO A 265 22.74 -13.35 22.26
C PRO A 265 23.20 -11.90 22.49
N ALA A 266 24.40 -11.72 23.03
CA ALA A 266 24.98 -10.38 23.11
C ALA A 266 25.15 -9.75 21.72
N SER A 267 24.82 -8.46 21.59
CA SER A 267 24.87 -7.69 20.36
C SER A 267 25.35 -6.26 20.63
N ARG A 268 25.67 -5.50 19.57
CA ARG A 268 25.96 -4.06 19.66
C ARG A 268 24.70 -3.19 19.84
N GLY A 269 23.54 -3.82 19.88
CA GLY A 269 22.25 -3.18 20.06
C GLY A 269 21.16 -4.05 19.45
N TYR A 270 19.93 -3.76 19.84
CA TYR A 270 18.74 -4.36 19.25
C TYR A 270 17.74 -3.28 18.87
N CYS A 271 17.06 -3.47 17.74
CA CYS A 271 15.84 -2.75 17.41
C CYS A 271 14.68 -3.72 17.51
N ILE A 272 13.71 -3.37 18.35
CA ILE A 272 12.53 -4.18 18.60
C ILE A 272 11.33 -3.37 18.14
N MET A 273 10.50 -4.00 17.33
CA MET A 273 9.24 -3.42 16.87
C MET A 273 8.14 -4.45 17.09
N PHE A 274 6.97 -4.01 17.53
CA PHE A 274 5.83 -4.90 17.70
C PHE A 274 4.54 -4.11 17.65
N TRP A 275 3.47 -4.77 17.25
CA TRP A 275 2.14 -4.20 17.26
C TRP A 275 1.44 -4.53 18.57
N TYR A 276 0.70 -3.57 19.11
CA TYR A 276 -0.06 -3.75 20.34
C TYR A 276 -1.42 -3.07 20.28
N ASN A 277 -2.39 -3.68 20.95
CA ASN A 277 -3.71 -3.11 21.19
C ASN A 277 -3.93 -3.00 22.68
N LEU A 278 -4.50 -1.88 23.11
CA LEU A 278 -4.63 -1.57 24.53
C LEU A 278 -5.95 -0.84 24.78
N HIS A 279 -7.07 -1.53 24.72
CA HIS A 279 -8.39 -0.89 24.74
C HIS A 279 -9.23 -1.33 25.94
N GLY A 280 -9.75 -0.37 26.69
CA GLY A 280 -10.78 -0.58 27.70
C GLY A 280 -10.52 0.03 29.07
N ALA A 281 -11.56 0.10 29.90
CA ALA A 281 -11.54 0.87 31.15
C ALA A 281 -10.64 0.29 32.25
N ASP A 282 -10.35 -1.00 32.20
CA ASP A 282 -9.59 -1.76 33.21
C ASP A 282 -8.16 -2.09 32.78
N VAL A 283 -7.79 -1.70 31.57
CA VAL A 283 -6.42 -1.74 31.08
C VAL A 283 -5.56 -0.75 31.87
N LYS A 284 -4.38 -1.19 32.34
CA LYS A 284 -3.46 -0.35 33.10
C LYS A 284 -2.22 0.00 32.32
N GLU A 285 -1.34 -0.97 32.11
CA GLU A 285 -0.03 -0.72 31.50
C GLU A 285 0.41 -1.92 30.65
N LEU A 286 1.08 -1.64 29.54
CA LEU A 286 1.92 -2.60 28.83
C LEU A 286 3.36 -2.15 28.97
N ASN A 287 4.19 -2.98 29.59
CA ASN A 287 5.62 -2.74 29.76
C ASN A 287 6.42 -3.77 28.96
N VAL A 288 7.57 -3.36 28.43
CA VAL A 288 8.57 -4.28 27.89
C VAL A 288 9.85 -4.09 28.67
N TYR A 289 10.49 -5.20 29.05
CA TYR A 289 11.78 -5.19 29.75
C TYR A 289 12.82 -5.96 28.95
N ALA A 290 14.09 -5.53 29.09
CA ALA A 290 15.25 -6.32 28.69
C ALA A 290 15.83 -7.00 29.94
N LYS A 291 15.48 -8.27 30.14
CA LYS A 291 15.92 -9.07 31.29
C LYS A 291 17.35 -9.55 31.06
N VAL A 292 18.26 -9.17 31.97
CA VAL A 292 19.70 -9.49 31.90
C VAL A 292 20.12 -10.23 33.16
N HIS A 293 20.81 -11.36 33.02
CA HIS A 293 21.27 -12.18 34.16
C HIS A 293 20.16 -12.54 35.17
N GLY A 294 18.92 -12.70 34.70
CA GLY A 294 17.77 -12.99 35.56
C GLY A 294 17.10 -11.76 36.19
N GLY A 295 17.73 -10.58 36.17
CA GLY A 295 17.15 -9.33 36.66
C GLY A 295 16.28 -8.64 35.61
N LEU A 296 15.07 -8.23 36.00
CA LEU A 296 14.11 -7.58 35.09
C LEU A 296 14.49 -6.13 34.74
N GLY A 297 15.12 -5.40 35.69
CA GLY A 297 15.52 -4.02 35.50
C GLY A 297 14.34 -3.04 35.40
N ASN A 298 14.58 -1.90 34.74
CA ASN A 298 13.55 -0.91 34.41
C ASN A 298 12.92 -1.24 33.05
N PRO A 299 11.65 -0.85 32.81
CA PRO A 299 11.02 -1.04 31.52
C PRO A 299 11.75 -0.22 30.44
N VAL A 300 12.03 -0.86 29.31
CA VAL A 300 12.57 -0.24 28.10
C VAL A 300 11.47 0.36 27.22
N PHE A 301 10.21 -0.01 27.50
CA PHE A 301 9.00 0.59 26.97
C PHE A 301 7.88 0.50 27.99
N SER A 302 7.02 1.52 28.03
CA SER A 302 5.82 1.55 28.85
C SER A 302 4.75 2.37 28.17
N HIS A 303 3.55 1.81 28.01
CA HIS A 303 2.34 2.54 27.64
C HIS A 303 1.30 2.40 28.75
N LYS A 304 0.67 3.50 29.15
CA LYS A 304 -0.30 3.53 30.26
C LYS A 304 -1.67 3.98 29.80
N GLY A 305 -2.70 3.29 30.25
CA GLY A 305 -4.10 3.61 30.02
C GLY A 305 -4.60 3.23 28.62
N SER A 306 -5.92 3.27 28.45
CA SER A 306 -6.59 2.85 27.22
C SER A 306 -6.26 3.74 26.01
N LEU A 307 -6.15 3.09 24.87
CA LEU A 307 -6.14 3.62 23.52
C LEU A 307 -7.49 3.35 22.82
N ASN A 308 -7.56 3.70 21.53
CA ASN A 308 -8.62 3.26 20.64
C ASN A 308 -8.50 1.74 20.36
N GLN A 309 -9.41 1.20 19.54
CA GLN A 309 -9.40 -0.22 19.19
C GLN A 309 -8.43 -0.58 18.05
N ASP A 310 -7.68 0.39 17.52
CA ASP A 310 -6.74 0.15 16.43
C ASP A 310 -5.43 -0.45 16.95
N TRP A 311 -4.68 -1.11 16.08
CA TRP A 311 -3.33 -1.58 16.37
C TRP A 311 -2.33 -0.42 16.36
N HIS A 312 -1.38 -0.43 17.30
CA HIS A 312 -0.34 0.59 17.44
C HIS A 312 1.05 -0.03 17.33
N LEU A 313 1.95 0.61 16.60
CA LEU A 313 3.33 0.15 16.45
C LEU A 313 4.22 0.75 17.55
N ALA A 314 4.81 -0.11 18.37
CA ALA A 314 5.91 0.24 19.26
C ALA A 314 7.27 0.06 18.55
N LYS A 315 8.22 0.97 18.83
CA LYS A 315 9.59 0.91 18.32
C LYS A 315 10.58 1.23 19.43
N ILE A 316 11.43 0.27 19.77
CA ILE A 316 12.37 0.33 20.88
C ILE A 316 13.78 0.11 20.35
N TYR A 317 14.71 0.98 20.73
CA TYR A 317 16.13 0.75 20.54
C TYR A 317 16.79 0.42 21.88
N LEU A 318 17.42 -0.75 21.97
CA LEU A 318 18.26 -1.13 23.10
C LEU A 318 19.70 -0.73 22.83
N ASP A 319 20.21 0.15 23.69
CA ASP A 319 21.60 0.58 23.68
C ASP A 319 22.54 -0.59 24.05
N PRO A 320 23.77 -0.64 23.49
CA PRO A 320 24.82 -1.59 23.88
C PRO A 320 24.97 -1.85 25.38
N GLU A 321 24.68 -0.88 26.25
CA GLU A 321 24.71 -1.07 27.71
C GLU A 321 23.84 -2.26 28.16
N TYR A 322 22.65 -2.42 27.58
CA TYR A 322 21.73 -3.52 27.88
C TYR A 322 22.11 -4.83 27.18
N THR A 323 22.82 -4.75 26.06
CA THR A 323 22.96 -5.87 25.10
C THR A 323 24.36 -6.50 25.11
N THR A 324 25.23 -6.11 26.04
CA THR A 324 26.56 -6.71 26.23
C THR A 324 26.51 -8.14 26.76
N SER A 325 25.40 -8.52 27.38
CA SER A 325 25.08 -9.88 27.82
C SER A 325 23.84 -10.40 27.07
N PRO A 326 23.64 -11.73 27.03
CA PRO A 326 22.38 -12.28 26.53
C PRO A 326 21.16 -11.73 27.27
N ILE A 327 20.07 -11.50 26.54
CA ILE A 327 18.85 -10.89 27.05
C ILE A 327 17.61 -11.72 26.72
N ASN A 328 16.59 -11.66 27.56
CA ASN A 328 15.21 -11.98 27.16
C ASN A 328 14.40 -10.68 27.11
N LEU A 329 13.48 -10.60 26.16
CA LEU A 329 12.41 -9.61 26.22
C LEU A 329 11.29 -10.15 27.10
N VAL A 330 10.76 -9.29 27.97
CA VAL A 330 9.61 -9.64 28.82
C VAL A 330 8.50 -8.64 28.54
N PHE A 331 7.39 -9.12 27.99
CA PHE A 331 6.18 -8.35 27.77
C PHE A 331 5.27 -8.51 29.00
N GLU A 332 5.07 -7.43 29.74
CA GLU A 332 4.28 -7.39 30.96
C GLU A 332 3.00 -6.60 30.74
N ALA A 333 1.85 -7.27 30.84
CA ALA A 333 0.53 -6.66 30.81
C ALA A 333 -0.02 -6.50 32.23
N LYS A 334 -0.61 -5.33 32.50
CA LYS A 334 -1.25 -5.00 33.78
C LYS A 334 -2.71 -4.62 33.60
N THR A 335 -3.57 -5.20 34.44
CA THR A 335 -5.02 -4.95 34.41
C THR A 335 -5.58 -4.86 35.83
N ASP A 336 -6.65 -4.08 36.00
CA ASP A 336 -7.49 -4.13 37.21
C ASP A 336 -8.62 -5.17 37.09
N SER A 337 -8.65 -5.95 36.00
CA SER A 337 -9.61 -7.03 35.79
C SER A 337 -9.35 -8.22 36.71
N TYR A 338 -10.42 -8.75 37.31
CA TYR A 338 -10.36 -9.94 38.15
C TYR A 338 -11.71 -10.67 38.21
N LYS A 339 -11.64 -11.97 38.50
CA LYS A 339 -12.80 -12.85 38.70
C LYS A 339 -12.76 -13.50 40.07
N VAL A 340 -13.86 -13.35 40.83
CA VAL A 340 -14.05 -13.95 42.16
C VAL A 340 -14.95 -15.18 42.05
N TYR A 341 -14.53 -16.27 42.68
CA TYR A 341 -15.35 -17.47 42.82
C TYR A 341 -16.24 -17.40 44.07
N HIS A 342 -17.54 -17.65 43.90
CA HIS A 342 -18.52 -17.78 44.95
C HIS A 342 -19.07 -19.21 44.97
N TYR A 343 -18.81 -19.94 46.07
CA TYR A 343 -19.21 -21.34 46.25
C TYR A 343 -20.70 -21.62 45.95
N SER A 344 -21.59 -20.66 46.20
CA SER A 344 -23.04 -20.81 46.07
C SER A 344 -23.64 -20.25 44.76
N SER A 345 -22.89 -19.44 44.00
CA SER A 345 -23.44 -18.68 42.87
C SER A 345 -22.53 -18.62 41.62
N GLY A 346 -21.44 -19.39 41.60
CA GLY A 346 -20.51 -19.41 40.47
C GLY A 346 -19.53 -18.23 40.51
N TYR A 347 -19.26 -17.59 39.38
CA TYR A 347 -18.24 -16.54 39.28
C TYR A 347 -18.86 -15.16 39.12
N THR A 348 -18.36 -14.19 39.90
CA THR A 348 -18.58 -12.76 39.66
C THR A 348 -17.30 -12.20 39.07
N TYR A 349 -17.41 -11.41 38.01
CA TYR A 349 -16.24 -10.80 37.43
C TYR A 349 -16.41 -9.30 37.27
N HIS A 350 -15.33 -8.62 37.59
CA HIS A 350 -15.22 -7.19 37.76
C HIS A 350 -14.29 -6.66 36.68
N HIS A 351 -14.54 -5.43 36.22
CA HIS A 351 -13.61 -4.74 35.32
C HIS A 351 -13.33 -5.58 34.05
N ARG A 352 -14.38 -5.92 33.29
CA ARG A 352 -14.31 -6.78 32.08
C ARG A 352 -14.46 -5.99 30.78
N TYR A 353 -13.98 -4.76 30.78
CA TYR A 353 -14.22 -3.81 29.71
C TYR A 353 -12.95 -3.48 28.95
N GLY A 354 -11.88 -4.27 29.12
CA GLY A 354 -10.63 -4.04 28.44
C GLY A 354 -9.77 -5.27 28.20
N ASN A 355 -8.83 -5.08 27.28
CA ASN A 355 -7.94 -6.11 26.80
C ASN A 355 -6.60 -5.49 26.38
N ILE A 356 -5.54 -6.27 26.57
CA ILE A 356 -4.18 -5.94 26.13
C ILE A 356 -3.78 -7.06 25.19
N ALA A 357 -3.39 -6.72 23.96
CA ALA A 357 -2.91 -7.66 22.97
C ALA A 357 -1.59 -7.19 22.36
N ILE A 358 -0.77 -8.15 21.94
CA ILE A 358 0.46 -7.93 21.19
C ILE A 358 0.49 -8.88 19.99
N ASP A 359 1.08 -8.40 18.91
CA ASP A 359 1.21 -9.13 17.65
C ASP A 359 2.46 -8.65 16.88
N ASP A 360 2.85 -9.40 15.85
CA ASP A 360 3.86 -9.03 14.87
C ASP A 360 5.16 -8.49 15.50
N ILE A 361 5.90 -9.35 16.21
CA ILE A 361 7.13 -8.98 16.92
C ILE A 361 8.35 -9.14 16.00
N TYR A 362 9.08 -8.05 15.80
CA TYR A 362 10.32 -7.99 15.04
C TYR A 362 11.50 -7.66 15.97
N VAL A 363 12.58 -8.44 15.87
CA VAL A 363 13.83 -8.18 16.59
C VAL A 363 15.00 -8.19 15.62
N PHE A 364 15.66 -7.05 15.47
CA PHE A 364 16.86 -6.89 14.64
C PHE A 364 18.08 -6.67 15.52
N ASN A 365 19.21 -7.31 15.21
CA ASN A 365 20.47 -7.14 15.94
C ASN A 365 21.25 -5.87 15.55
N SER A 366 20.55 -4.76 15.31
CA SER A 366 21.11 -3.50 14.87
C SER A 366 20.43 -2.31 15.52
N SER A 367 20.94 -1.10 15.26
CA SER A 367 20.17 0.10 15.55
C SER A 367 18.93 0.18 14.67
N CYS A 368 17.86 0.77 15.19
CA CYS A 368 16.64 1.05 14.43
C CYS A 368 16.85 1.99 13.24
N LYS A 369 17.94 2.77 13.22
CA LYS A 369 18.33 3.63 12.09
C LYS A 369 19.04 2.85 10.97
N SER A 370 19.55 1.67 11.29
CA SER A 370 20.30 0.82 10.34
C SER A 370 19.40 -0.14 9.57
N ILE A 371 18.13 -0.29 9.98
CA ILE A 371 17.17 -1.12 9.26
C ILE A 371 16.79 -0.39 7.96
N PRO A 372 17.00 -1.00 6.78
CA PRO A 372 16.54 -0.44 5.53
C PRO A 372 15.02 -0.23 5.57
N PRO A 373 14.51 0.91 5.09
CA PRO A 373 13.07 1.18 5.11
C PRO A 373 12.24 0.22 4.25
N HIS A 374 12.87 -0.35 3.22
CA HIS A 374 12.29 -1.30 2.29
C HIS A 374 13.40 -2.25 1.78
N PRO A 375 13.04 -3.42 1.22
CA PRO A 375 13.99 -4.29 0.55
C PRO A 375 14.72 -3.60 -0.61
N SER A 376 15.96 -4.01 -0.87
CA SER A 376 16.80 -3.38 -1.91
C SER A 376 16.27 -3.56 -3.34
N ASN A 377 15.43 -4.57 -3.57
CA ASN A 377 14.79 -4.86 -4.85
C ASN A 377 13.42 -4.18 -5.03
N ALA A 378 12.97 -3.40 -4.04
CA ALA A 378 11.66 -2.77 -4.09
C ALA A 378 11.61 -1.65 -5.16
N GLN A 379 10.52 -1.61 -5.91
CA GLN A 379 10.26 -0.63 -6.96
C GLN A 379 9.50 0.57 -6.38
N PRO A 380 10.02 1.80 -6.47
CA PRO A 380 9.34 2.98 -5.94
C PRO A 380 8.28 3.52 -6.90
N TRP A 381 7.09 3.78 -6.37
CA TRP A 381 6.04 4.58 -6.99
C TRP A 381 5.88 5.88 -6.22
N GLN A 382 6.00 7.01 -6.91
CA GLN A 382 5.99 8.33 -6.29
C GLN A 382 4.71 9.06 -6.66
N THR A 383 3.98 9.53 -5.65
CA THR A 383 2.90 10.50 -5.80
C THR A 383 3.37 11.88 -5.35
N VAL A 384 2.50 12.90 -5.42
CA VAL A 384 2.84 14.26 -4.97
C VAL A 384 3.18 14.30 -3.47
N ASN A 385 2.61 13.39 -2.67
CA ASN A 385 2.66 13.45 -1.20
C ASN A 385 3.25 12.19 -0.53
N SER A 386 3.50 11.12 -1.28
CA SER A 386 3.95 9.84 -0.73
C SER A 386 4.86 9.08 -1.69
N THR A 387 5.67 8.17 -1.14
CA THR A 387 6.35 7.14 -1.93
C THR A 387 5.95 5.78 -1.38
N THR A 388 5.47 4.91 -2.26
CA THR A 388 5.15 3.52 -1.95
C THR A 388 6.14 2.62 -2.66
N TYR A 389 6.65 1.61 -1.97
CA TYR A 389 7.64 0.68 -2.52
C TYR A 389 7.02 -0.69 -2.68
N TYR A 390 7.17 -1.29 -3.87
CA TYR A 390 6.58 -2.60 -4.17
C TYR A 390 7.65 -3.67 -4.34
N THR A 391 7.45 -4.83 -3.74
CA THR A 391 8.21 -6.04 -4.05
C THR A 391 7.29 -7.06 -4.71
N PHE A 392 7.84 -7.76 -5.70
CA PHE A 392 7.10 -8.75 -6.48
C PHE A 392 7.65 -10.14 -6.16
N ARG A 393 6.82 -11.02 -5.63
CA ARG A 393 7.20 -12.37 -5.20
C ARG A 393 6.60 -13.38 -6.16
N THR A 394 7.46 -14.09 -6.88
CA THR A 394 7.06 -15.10 -7.87
C THR A 394 6.77 -16.47 -7.25
N GLN A 395 7.14 -16.68 -5.99
CA GLN A 395 6.87 -17.93 -5.27
C GLN A 395 5.39 -17.99 -4.88
N ALA A 396 4.66 -18.87 -5.54
CA ALA A 396 3.24 -19.04 -5.29
C ALA A 396 2.97 -19.52 -3.85
N SER A 397 2.09 -18.81 -3.14
CA SER A 397 1.71 -19.04 -1.74
C SER A 397 0.20 -18.83 -1.58
N SER A 398 -0.40 -19.30 -0.48
CA SER A 398 -1.80 -18.94 -0.20
C SER A 398 -1.90 -17.48 0.22
N TRP A 399 -3.10 -16.91 0.20
CA TRP A 399 -3.28 -15.50 0.58
C TRP A 399 -2.72 -15.20 1.97
N TYR A 400 -3.03 -16.05 2.95
CA TYR A 400 -2.53 -15.96 4.32
C TYR A 400 -0.99 -16.04 4.40
N GLU A 401 -0.38 -17.01 3.71
CA GLU A 401 1.08 -17.15 3.66
C GLU A 401 1.75 -15.95 2.97
N ALA A 402 1.12 -15.43 1.91
CA ALA A 402 1.60 -14.27 1.16
C ALA A 402 1.55 -12.99 2.01
N GLN A 403 0.46 -12.79 2.76
CA GLN A 403 0.30 -11.67 3.67
C GLN A 403 1.33 -11.71 4.81
N ALA A 404 1.50 -12.85 5.49
CA ALA A 404 2.55 -13.03 6.50
C ALA A 404 3.96 -12.84 5.92
N ALA A 405 4.20 -13.32 4.69
CA ALA A 405 5.47 -13.11 4.02
C ALA A 405 5.74 -11.63 3.73
N CYS A 406 4.71 -10.86 3.35
CA CYS A 406 4.84 -9.42 3.19
C CYS A 406 5.14 -8.72 4.51
N LYS A 407 4.40 -9.01 5.59
CA LYS A 407 4.64 -8.44 6.93
C LYS A 407 6.08 -8.70 7.40
N LYS A 408 6.61 -9.90 7.16
CA LYS A 408 8.00 -10.24 7.47
C LYS A 408 9.06 -9.35 6.79
N GLU A 409 8.76 -8.75 5.64
CA GLU A 409 9.70 -7.86 4.92
C GLU A 409 9.96 -6.56 5.68
N SER A 410 8.94 -6.04 6.36
CA SER A 410 9.00 -4.80 7.13
C SER A 410 7.74 -4.66 7.98
N PRO A 411 7.82 -4.08 9.19
CA PRO A 411 6.65 -3.77 10.01
C PRO A 411 5.60 -2.86 9.34
N TYR A 412 5.95 -2.23 8.22
CA TYR A 412 5.09 -1.37 7.41
C TYR A 412 4.66 -2.01 6.08
N SER A 413 4.97 -3.29 5.89
CA SER A 413 4.72 -4.04 4.66
C SER A 413 3.45 -4.87 4.78
N HIS A 414 2.70 -4.99 3.70
CA HIS A 414 1.51 -5.83 3.57
C HIS A 414 1.29 -6.18 2.10
N LEU A 415 0.35 -7.06 1.79
CA LEU A 415 -0.09 -7.22 0.40
C LEU A 415 -0.61 -5.88 -0.15
N VAL A 416 -0.47 -5.69 -1.46
CA VAL A 416 -0.83 -4.43 -2.11
C VAL A 416 -2.32 -4.11 -2.06
N SER A 417 -2.66 -2.89 -1.70
CA SER A 417 -3.98 -2.27 -1.82
C SER A 417 -4.00 -1.34 -3.03
N ILE A 418 -4.76 -1.66 -4.07
CA ILE A 418 -4.78 -0.85 -5.30
C ILE A 418 -5.84 0.24 -5.21
N GLY A 419 -5.42 1.47 -4.95
CA GLY A 419 -6.30 2.62 -4.70
C GLY A 419 -6.62 3.48 -5.93
N SER A 420 -5.96 3.27 -7.06
CA SER A 420 -6.17 4.09 -8.26
C SER A 420 -5.81 3.40 -9.58
N SER A 421 -6.31 3.95 -10.69
CA SER A 421 -5.92 3.49 -12.04
C SER A 421 -4.45 3.73 -12.37
N GLU A 422 -3.87 4.80 -11.82
CA GLU A 422 -2.47 5.17 -11.98
C GLU A 422 -1.54 4.16 -11.29
N GLU A 423 -1.93 3.72 -10.09
CA GLU A 423 -1.25 2.67 -9.33
C GLU A 423 -1.36 1.31 -10.01
N GLN A 424 -2.57 0.92 -10.42
CA GLN A 424 -2.84 -0.29 -11.21
C GLN A 424 -1.91 -0.34 -12.43
N GLN A 425 -1.81 0.76 -13.18
CA GLN A 425 -0.96 0.82 -14.37
C GLN A 425 0.53 0.73 -14.03
N PHE A 426 0.98 1.34 -12.94
CA PHE A 426 2.36 1.22 -12.45
C PHE A 426 2.71 -0.24 -12.15
N ILE A 427 1.86 -0.94 -11.39
CA ILE A 427 2.02 -2.35 -11.03
C ILE A 427 2.11 -3.22 -12.28
N VAL A 428 1.17 -3.06 -13.22
CA VAL A 428 1.15 -3.80 -14.49
C VAL A 428 2.40 -3.54 -15.33
N ASN A 429 2.88 -2.30 -15.38
CA ASN A 429 4.11 -1.95 -16.10
C ASN A 429 5.34 -2.60 -15.45
N ALA A 430 5.41 -2.65 -14.12
CA ALA A 430 6.48 -3.32 -13.40
C ALA A 430 6.49 -4.84 -13.69
N LEU A 431 5.32 -5.48 -13.69
CA LEU A 431 5.17 -6.91 -14.04
C LEU A 431 5.62 -7.20 -15.48
N LYS A 432 5.26 -6.33 -16.44
CA LYS A 432 5.67 -6.45 -17.86
C LYS A 432 7.16 -6.18 -18.10
N SER A 433 7.85 -5.53 -17.15
CA SER A 433 9.25 -5.11 -17.32
C SER A 433 10.27 -6.23 -17.11
N SER A 434 9.84 -7.37 -16.57
CA SER A 434 10.67 -8.54 -16.30
C SER A 434 10.06 -9.79 -16.92
N GLU A 435 10.90 -10.60 -17.56
CA GLU A 435 10.50 -11.88 -18.15
C GLU A 435 10.00 -12.86 -17.08
N ASP A 436 10.69 -12.93 -15.94
CA ASP A 436 10.30 -13.78 -14.80
C ASP A 436 8.96 -13.34 -14.20
N LEU A 437 8.72 -12.03 -14.07
CA LEU A 437 7.46 -11.51 -13.55
C LEU A 437 6.32 -11.70 -14.55
N SER A 438 6.59 -11.51 -15.85
CA SER A 438 5.62 -11.76 -16.91
C SER A 438 5.24 -13.23 -16.99
N ALA A 439 6.19 -14.15 -16.78
CA ALA A 439 5.92 -15.58 -16.71
C ALA A 439 5.07 -15.93 -15.48
N ALA A 440 5.41 -15.38 -14.30
CA ALA A 440 4.65 -15.59 -13.07
C ALA A 440 3.23 -15.01 -13.15
N ALA A 441 3.05 -13.89 -13.86
CA ALA A 441 1.76 -13.22 -14.03
C ALA A 441 0.69 -14.07 -14.72
N ASN A 442 1.06 -15.14 -15.43
CA ASN A 442 0.09 -16.09 -15.98
C ASN A 442 -0.73 -16.82 -14.90
N ASN A 443 -0.26 -16.81 -13.65
CA ASN A 443 -1.02 -17.31 -12.51
C ASN A 443 -1.81 -16.22 -11.79
N GLY A 444 -1.69 -14.94 -12.17
CA GLY A 444 -2.26 -13.80 -11.42
C GLY A 444 -1.53 -13.54 -10.09
N PHE A 445 -1.65 -12.33 -9.55
CA PHE A 445 -0.95 -11.91 -8.33
C PHE A 445 -1.94 -11.57 -7.21
N TYR A 446 -1.69 -12.06 -6.00
CA TYR A 446 -2.49 -11.67 -4.83
C TYR A 446 -2.30 -10.20 -4.47
N THR A 447 -3.39 -9.61 -4.00
CA THR A 447 -3.51 -8.28 -3.40
C THR A 447 -4.05 -8.41 -1.97
N SER A 448 -4.11 -7.32 -1.20
CA SER A 448 -4.68 -7.34 0.17
C SER A 448 -6.21 -7.40 0.22
N GLY A 449 -6.88 -7.38 -0.94
CA GLY A 449 -8.34 -7.30 -1.03
C GLY A 449 -8.98 -8.62 -0.65
N THR A 450 -10.01 -8.58 0.20
CA THR A 450 -10.79 -9.75 0.60
C THR A 450 -12.20 -9.35 1.04
N ASP A 451 -13.18 -10.24 0.89
CA ASP A 451 -14.53 -10.11 1.47
C ASP A 451 -14.84 -11.18 2.51
N ASP A 452 -13.81 -11.86 3.03
CA ASP A 452 -13.89 -12.90 4.07
C ASP A 452 -14.63 -12.42 5.34
N ARG A 453 -14.60 -11.12 5.64
CA ARG A 453 -15.38 -10.54 6.75
C ARG A 453 -16.89 -10.52 6.46
N ALA A 454 -17.25 -10.18 5.23
CA ALA A 454 -18.62 -9.91 4.83
C ALA A 454 -18.78 -10.18 3.33
N GLU A 455 -19.25 -11.39 3.04
CA GLU A 455 -19.60 -11.87 1.69
C GLU A 455 -20.19 -10.77 0.79
N GLY A 456 -19.52 -10.54 -0.35
CA GLY A 456 -19.90 -9.55 -1.35
C GLY A 456 -19.44 -8.12 -1.06
N ILE A 457 -18.70 -7.88 0.04
CA ILE A 457 -18.15 -6.58 0.43
C ILE A 457 -16.62 -6.70 0.56
N PHE A 458 -15.93 -6.45 -0.56
CA PHE A 458 -14.46 -6.42 -0.56
C PHE A 458 -13.91 -5.20 0.18
N GLU A 459 -12.91 -5.46 1.01
CA GLU A 459 -12.14 -4.50 1.80
C GLU A 459 -10.63 -4.76 1.66
N TRP A 460 -9.84 -3.72 1.89
CA TRP A 460 -8.38 -3.81 1.96
C TRP A 460 -7.94 -4.04 3.42
N THR A 461 -6.94 -4.91 3.65
CA THR A 461 -6.50 -5.37 4.99
C THR A 461 -5.16 -4.77 5.48
N ASP A 462 -4.61 -3.83 4.74
CA ASP A 462 -3.26 -3.29 4.90
C ASP A 462 -2.89 -2.70 6.29
N THR A 463 -3.82 -1.99 6.93
CA THR A 463 -3.55 -1.18 8.13
C THR A 463 -3.98 -1.84 9.43
N GLY A 464 -4.41 -3.11 9.39
CA GLY A 464 -5.03 -3.78 10.54
C GLY A 464 -6.42 -3.24 10.89
N THR A 465 -6.92 -2.25 10.14
CA THR A 465 -8.30 -1.76 10.18
C THR A 465 -8.81 -1.72 8.73
N PRO A 466 -9.71 -2.62 8.35
CA PRO A 466 -10.11 -2.68 6.95
C PRO A 466 -10.89 -1.48 6.45
N PHE A 467 -10.66 -1.13 5.18
CA PHE A 467 -11.32 -0.02 4.52
C PHE A 467 -11.85 -0.41 3.14
N PRO A 468 -12.93 0.25 2.69
CA PRO A 468 -13.65 -0.20 1.50
C PRO A 468 -12.84 -0.02 0.21
N VAL A 469 -13.01 -0.96 -0.70
CA VAL A 469 -12.52 -0.85 -2.09
C VAL A 469 -13.28 0.26 -2.82
N THR A 470 -12.67 1.43 -2.96
CA THR A 470 -13.29 2.61 -3.59
C THR A 470 -12.96 2.77 -5.08
N TYR A 471 -11.77 2.34 -5.49
CA TYR A 471 -11.40 2.15 -6.89
C TYR A 471 -11.64 0.69 -7.27
N SER A 472 -12.20 0.43 -8.44
CA SER A 472 -12.44 -0.94 -8.91
C SER A 472 -11.97 -1.16 -10.35
N ASN A 473 -11.36 -2.32 -10.58
CA ASN A 473 -10.94 -2.80 -11.89
C ASN A 473 -11.36 -4.26 -12.12
N TRP A 474 -12.52 -4.67 -11.60
CA TRP A 474 -13.06 -6.02 -11.74
C TRP A 474 -13.24 -6.42 -13.22
N GLN A 475 -12.87 -7.66 -13.54
CA GLN A 475 -13.17 -8.28 -14.82
C GLN A 475 -14.70 -8.33 -15.00
N PRO A 476 -15.23 -8.17 -16.23
CA PRO A 476 -16.65 -8.33 -16.46
C PRO A 476 -17.21 -9.64 -15.90
N GLY A 477 -18.14 -9.53 -14.96
CA GLY A 477 -18.75 -10.69 -14.29
C GLY A 477 -18.08 -11.11 -12.99
N GLN A 478 -17.08 -10.38 -12.48
CA GLN A 478 -16.47 -10.56 -11.15
C GLN A 478 -16.93 -9.45 -10.17
N PRO A 479 -16.83 -9.67 -8.85
CA PRO A 479 -16.58 -10.98 -8.21
C PRO A 479 -17.76 -11.93 -8.44
N ASN A 480 -17.50 -13.23 -8.61
CA ASN A 480 -18.54 -14.22 -8.93
C ASN A 480 -18.74 -15.32 -7.90
N ASN A 481 -17.90 -15.38 -6.87
CA ASN A 481 -17.96 -16.29 -5.75
C ASN A 481 -18.26 -17.75 -6.15
N VAL A 482 -17.47 -18.27 -7.09
CA VAL A 482 -17.63 -19.64 -7.60
C VAL A 482 -17.39 -20.62 -6.47
N GLY A 483 -18.41 -21.41 -6.14
CA GLY A 483 -18.31 -22.41 -5.06
C GLY A 483 -18.63 -21.85 -3.66
N SER A 484 -18.97 -20.56 -3.56
CA SER A 484 -19.25 -19.88 -2.30
C SER A 484 -18.06 -19.88 -1.33
N ASN A 485 -16.86 -19.69 -1.85
CA ASN A 485 -15.58 -19.75 -1.13
C ASN A 485 -14.46 -18.92 -1.81
N GLN A 486 -14.79 -17.95 -2.66
CA GLN A 486 -13.79 -17.11 -3.31
C GLN A 486 -13.71 -15.76 -2.62
N ASP A 487 -12.92 -15.69 -1.55
CA ASP A 487 -12.90 -14.52 -0.68
C ASP A 487 -11.70 -13.60 -0.92
N CYS A 488 -10.80 -13.93 -1.86
CA CYS A 488 -9.52 -13.24 -2.03
C CYS A 488 -9.34 -12.60 -3.42
N LEU A 489 -8.99 -11.31 -3.43
CA LEU A 489 -8.82 -10.51 -4.65
C LEU A 489 -7.48 -10.80 -5.32
N LEU A 490 -7.59 -11.26 -6.57
CA LEU A 490 -6.48 -11.55 -7.46
C LEU A 490 -6.40 -10.52 -8.59
N LEU A 491 -5.23 -9.93 -8.78
CA LEU A 491 -4.86 -9.27 -10.03
C LEU A 491 -4.68 -10.35 -11.10
N GLN A 492 -5.61 -10.43 -12.06
CA GLN A 492 -5.66 -11.53 -13.01
C GLN A 492 -4.56 -11.47 -14.08
N TYR A 493 -4.50 -12.55 -14.85
CA TYR A 493 -3.50 -12.82 -15.88
C TYR A 493 -3.57 -11.86 -17.08
N PRO A 494 -2.48 -11.77 -17.89
CA PRO A 494 -2.40 -10.85 -19.03
C PRO A 494 -3.56 -10.96 -20.02
N ASP A 495 -4.10 -12.16 -20.25
CA ASP A 495 -5.21 -12.41 -21.19
C ASP A 495 -6.54 -11.79 -20.74
N ASN A 496 -6.66 -11.47 -19.45
CA ASN A 496 -7.80 -10.75 -18.87
C ASN A 496 -7.49 -9.25 -18.70
N ASP A 497 -6.56 -8.70 -19.48
CA ASP A 497 -6.19 -7.29 -19.45
C ASP A 497 -5.81 -6.77 -18.04
N TRP A 498 -5.31 -7.66 -17.17
CA TRP A 498 -4.90 -7.33 -15.80
C TRP A 498 -6.02 -6.76 -14.93
N THR A 499 -7.27 -7.14 -15.20
CA THR A 499 -8.42 -6.83 -14.32
C THR A 499 -8.40 -7.70 -13.07
N TRP A 500 -9.34 -7.46 -12.16
CA TRP A 500 -9.43 -8.19 -10.90
C TRP A 500 -10.45 -9.32 -10.96
N GLY A 501 -10.22 -10.35 -10.18
CA GLY A 501 -11.23 -11.35 -9.84
C GLY A 501 -11.04 -11.90 -8.44
N ASP A 502 -11.96 -12.75 -8.03
CA ASP A 502 -11.97 -13.42 -6.75
C ASP A 502 -11.57 -14.90 -6.91
N VAL A 503 -10.78 -15.40 -5.96
CA VAL A 503 -10.31 -16.78 -5.91
C VAL A 503 -10.39 -17.32 -4.48
N ASP A 504 -10.36 -18.64 -4.34
CA ASP A 504 -10.23 -19.27 -3.02
C ASP A 504 -8.88 -18.86 -2.41
N CYS A 505 -8.91 -18.34 -1.19
CA CYS A 505 -7.73 -17.84 -0.47
C CYS A 505 -6.66 -18.93 -0.22
N ALA A 506 -7.03 -20.21 -0.33
CA ALA A 506 -6.12 -21.35 -0.22
C ALA A 506 -5.38 -21.67 -1.54
N GLU A 507 -5.82 -21.12 -2.68
CA GLU A 507 -5.11 -21.24 -3.96
C GLU A 507 -3.70 -20.66 -3.85
N LYS A 508 -2.77 -21.11 -4.71
CA LYS A 508 -1.37 -20.70 -4.63
C LYS A 508 -1.05 -19.75 -5.77
N HIS A 509 -0.82 -18.48 -5.44
CA HIS A 509 -0.51 -17.43 -6.41
C HIS A 509 0.76 -16.67 -6.00
N PRO A 510 1.54 -16.15 -6.97
CA PRO A 510 2.53 -15.13 -6.67
C PRO A 510 1.83 -13.89 -6.10
N TYR A 511 2.58 -12.98 -5.49
CA TYR A 511 1.99 -11.90 -4.71
C TYR A 511 2.85 -10.63 -4.72
N ILE A 512 2.22 -9.51 -4.39
CA ILE A 512 2.84 -8.19 -4.42
C ILE A 512 2.74 -7.61 -3.01
N CYS A 513 3.90 -7.29 -2.44
CA CYS A 513 3.95 -6.56 -1.19
C CYS A 513 4.13 -5.07 -1.48
N GLU A 514 3.54 -4.23 -0.66
CA GLU A 514 3.77 -2.80 -0.67
C GLU A 514 4.21 -2.28 0.69
N ILE A 515 4.98 -1.19 0.67
CA ILE A 515 5.50 -0.50 1.85
C ILE A 515 5.25 0.98 1.67
N ASN A 516 4.39 1.54 2.50
CA ASN A 516 4.06 2.96 2.47
C ASN A 516 5.05 3.78 3.32
N GLN A 517 5.76 4.73 2.69
CA GLN A 517 6.52 5.75 3.40
C GLN A 517 5.79 7.09 3.29
N THR A 518 5.24 7.54 4.43
CA THR A 518 4.84 8.93 4.59
C THR A 518 6.10 9.79 4.70
N VAL A 519 6.23 10.77 3.81
CA VAL A 519 7.37 11.71 3.75
C VAL A 519 7.22 12.81 4.79
#